data_AF-A0A2P4X0Y0-F1
#
_entry.id   AF-A0A2P4X0Y0-F1
#
_cell.length_a   1.000
_cell.length_b   1.000
_cell.length_c   1.000
_cell.angle_alpha   90.00
_cell.angle_beta   90.00
_cell.angle_gamma   90.00
#
_symmetry.space_group_name_H-M   'P 1'
#
loop_
_entity.id
_entity.type
_entity.pdbx_description
1 polymer ?
#
loop_
_entity_poly.entity_id
_entity_poly.type
_entity_poly.pdbx_seq_one_letter_code
_entity_poly.pdbx_strand_id
1 'polypeptide(L)' 'DGKTKYAVENATRTRIVLADQKIHILGSFANIKLARDAICSLIMGAPPGKVYNKMRNVASRMNERF' A
#
# COMPACT_ATOMS: atom_id res chain seq x y z
N ASP A 1 0.35 7.26 -15.69
CA ASP A 1 0.93 5.89 -15.59
C ASP A 1 0.51 5.04 -14.40
N GLY A 2 -0.01 5.58 -13.28
CA GLY A 2 -0.42 4.71 -12.16
C GLY A 2 0.70 3.88 -11.52
N LYS A 3 1.98 4.22 -11.77
CA LYS A 3 3.16 3.48 -11.28
C LYS A 3 3.15 3.30 -9.76
N THR A 4 2.80 4.34 -9.01
CA THR A 4 2.69 4.28 -7.54
C THR A 4 1.58 3.34 -7.09
N LYS A 5 0.42 3.39 -7.75
CA LYS A 5 -0.69 2.46 -7.45
C LYS A 5 -0.23 1.01 -7.66
N TYR A 6 0.36 0.70 -8.82
CA TYR A 6 0.85 -0.64 -9.12
C TYR A 6 1.94 -1.11 -8.16
N ALA A 7 2.85 -0.22 -7.76
CA ALA A 7 3.86 -0.53 -6.77
C ALA A 7 3.23 -0.89 -5.41
N VAL A 8 2.22 -0.13 -4.97
CA VAL A 8 1.52 -0.40 -3.71
C VAL A 8 0.73 -1.71 -3.77
N GLU A 9 0.02 -1.96 -4.88
CA GLU A 9 -0.72 -3.21 -5.12
C GLU A 9 0.20 -4.43 -5.03
N ASN A 10 1.33 -4.42 -5.75
CA ASN A 10 2.25 -5.55 -5.81
C ASN A 10 2.93 -5.83 -4.48
N ALA A 11 3.38 -4.79 -3.78
CA ALA A 11 4.10 -4.96 -2.53
C ALA A 11 3.18 -5.36 -1.36
N THR A 12 1.90 -4.99 -1.41
CA THR A 12 0.92 -5.41 -0.38
C THR A 12 0.10 -6.64 -0.78
N ARG A 13 0.23 -7.13 -2.02
CA ARG A 13 -0.65 -8.17 -2.59
C ARG A 13 -2.13 -7.82 -2.41
N THR A 14 -2.48 -6.58 -2.76
CA THR A 14 -3.86 -6.08 -2.74
C THR A 14 -4.25 -5.54 -4.12
N ARG A 15 -5.55 -5.45 -4.38
CA ARG A 15 -6.08 -4.77 -5.58
C ARG A 15 -6.77 -3.49 -5.18
N ILE A 16 -6.36 -2.37 -5.78
CA ILE A 16 -6.84 -1.04 -5.45
C ILE A 16 -7.67 -0.52 -6.62
N VAL A 17 -8.88 -0.03 -6.35
CA VAL A 17 -9.70 0.68 -7.33
C VAL A 17 -9.88 2.11 -6.84
N LEU A 18 -9.47 3.06 -7.66
CA LEU A 18 -9.67 4.49 -7.42
C LEU A 18 -10.95 4.87 -8.17
N ALA A 19 -11.98 5.27 -7.43
CA ALA A 19 -13.28 5.68 -7.95
C ALA A 19 -13.57 7.10 -7.44
N ASP A 20 -12.97 8.08 -8.12
CA ASP A 20 -13.02 9.50 -7.78
C ASP A 20 -12.69 9.78 -6.30
N GLN A 21 -13.72 9.94 -5.47
CA GLN A 21 -13.59 10.24 -4.04
C GLN A 21 -13.44 9.01 -3.16
N LYS A 22 -13.68 7.81 -3.70
CA LYS A 22 -13.64 6.54 -2.97
C LYS A 22 -12.49 5.67 -3.44
N ILE A 23 -11.79 5.06 -2.49
CA ILE A 23 -10.71 4.12 -2.74
C ILE A 23 -11.14 2.76 -2.19
N HIS A 24 -11.33 1.79 -3.08
CA HIS A 24 -11.64 0.42 -2.72
C HIS A 24 -10.36 -0.41 -2.70
N ILE A 25 -10.16 -1.21 -1.66
CA ILE A 25 -9.00 -2.09 -1.50
C ILE A 25 -9.51 -3.50 -1.24
N LEU A 26 -9.09 -4.44 -2.09
CA LEU A 26 -9.43 -5.86 -2.00
C LEU A 26 -8.18 -6.66 -1.63
N GLY A 27 -8.31 -7.57 -0.67
CA GLY A 27 -7.23 -8.43 -0.20
C GLY A 27 -7.49 -9.02 1.19
N SER A 28 -6.47 -9.66 1.78
CA SER A 28 -6.51 -10.09 3.18
C SER A 28 -6.52 -8.89 4.13
N PHE A 29 -7.16 -9.01 5.29
CA PHE A 29 -7.34 -7.92 6.24
C PHE A 29 -6.00 -7.27 6.68
N ALA A 30 -4.98 -8.10 6.94
CA ALA A 30 -3.64 -7.61 7.31
C ALA A 30 -3.00 -6.77 6.19
N ASN A 31 -3.15 -7.21 4.95
CA ASN A 31 -2.60 -6.54 3.77
C ASN A 31 -3.37 -5.26 3.44
N ILE A 32 -4.70 -5.27 3.59
CA ILE A 32 -5.55 -4.09 3.41
C ILE A 32 -5.12 -2.99 4.39
N LYS A 33 -4.83 -3.34 5.65
CA LYS A 33 -4.37 -2.35 6.64
C LYS A 33 -3.07 -1.69 6.21
N LEU A 34 -2.12 -2.47 5.72
CA LEU A 34 -0.83 -1.95 5.22
C LEU A 34 -1.00 -1.05 3.99
N ALA A 35 -1.83 -1.47 3.03
CA ALA A 35 -2.13 -0.70 1.83
C ALA A 35 -2.83 0.63 2.19
N ARG A 36 -3.76 0.61 3.14
CA ARG A 36 -4.45 1.80 3.64
C ARG A 36 -3.47 2.80 4.26
N ASP A 37 -2.56 2.35 5.12
CA ASP A 37 -1.57 3.21 5.77
C ASP A 37 -0.63 3.87 4.74
N ALA A 38 -0.23 3.12 3.71
CA ALA A 38 0.57 3.64 2.61
C ALA A 38 -0.18 4.72 1.81
N ILE A 39 -1.44 4.46 1.45
CA ILE A 39 -2.29 5.40 0.70
C ILE A 39 -2.57 6.67 1.52
N CYS A 40 -2.93 6.54 2.80
CA CYS A 40 -3.12 7.71 3.68
C CYS A 40 -1.85 8.55 3.77
N SER A 41 -0.67 7.93 3.86
CA SER A 41 0.61 8.65 3.87
C SER A 41 0.84 9.44 2.57
N LEU A 42 0.50 8.86 1.42
CA LEU A 42 0.59 9.53 0.12
C LEU A 42 -0.40 10.70 0.02
N ILE A 43 -1.64 10.54 0.51
CA ILE A 43 -2.65 11.61 0.53
C ILE A 43 -2.20 12.78 1.43
N MET A 44 -1.53 12.49 2.54
CA MET A 44 -0.95 13.51 3.43
C MET A 44 0.31 14.18 2.85
N GLY A 45 0.71 13.88 1.62
CA GLY A 45 1.84 14.51 0.95
C GLY A 45 3.21 13.90 1.27
N ALA A 46 3.26 12.69 1.88
CA ALA A 46 4.53 12.01 2.07
C ALA A 46 5.17 11.66 0.73
N PRO A 47 6.49 11.86 0.55
CA PRO A 47 7.16 11.53 -0.70
C PRO A 47 7.10 10.01 -0.94
N PRO A 48 6.85 9.56 -2.19
CA PRO A 48 6.69 8.13 -2.52
C PRO A 48 7.87 7.26 -2.05
N GLY A 49 9.10 7.78 -2.12
CA GLY A 49 10.30 7.05 -1.66
C GLY A 49 10.24 6.63 -0.19
N LYS A 50 9.71 7.50 0.68
CA LYS A 50 9.54 7.19 2.12
C LYS A 50 8.47 6.11 2.33
N VAL A 51 7.40 6.15 1.55
CA VAL A 51 6.31 5.17 1.61
C VAL A 51 6.79 3.79 1.15
N TYR A 52 7.54 3.73 0.05
CA TYR A 52 8.12 2.47 -0.44
C TYR A 52 9.10 1.87 0.57
N ASN A 53 9.94 2.68 1.21
CA ASN A 53 10.89 2.19 2.21
C ASN A 53 10.16 1.62 3.44
N LYS A 54 9.10 2.31 3.90
CA LYS A 54 8.24 1.83 4.98
C LYS A 54 7.55 0.51 4.62
N MET A 55 7.03 0.40 3.40
CA MET A 55 6.40 -0.82 2.92
C MET A 55 7.37 -2.01 2.84
N ARG A 56 8.61 -1.78 2.39
CA ARG A 56 9.65 -2.82 2.36
C ARG A 56 9.96 -3.36 3.76
N ASN A 57 10.08 -2.48 4.75
CA ASN A 57 10.33 -2.87 6.14
C ASN A 57 9.17 -3.68 6.73
N VAL A 58 7.92 -3.29 6.43
CA VAL A 58 6.75 -4.04 6.91
C VAL A 58 6.62 -5.39 6.19
N ALA A 59 6.87 -5.45 4.87
CA ALA A 59 6.85 -6.69 4.12
C ALA A 59 7.89 -7.69 4.63
N SER A 60 9.11 -7.23 4.98
CA SER A 60 10.15 -8.08 5.59
C SER A 60 9.68 -8.70 6.92
N ARG A 61 9.08 -7.88 7.80
CA ARG A 61 8.55 -8.36 9.09
C ARG A 61 7.35 -9.28 8.95
N MET A 62 6.56 -9.12 7.88
CA MET A 62 5.44 -10.02 7.60
C MET A 62 5.93 -11.39 7.14
N ASN A 63 7.02 -11.46 6.38
CA ASN A 63 7.63 -12.73 5.99
C ASN A 63 8.30 -13.47 7.16
N GLU A 64 8.83 -12.77 8.16
CA GLU A 64 9.42 -13.39 9.36
C GLU A 64 8.40 -14.04 10.31
N ARG A 65 7.11 -13.70 10.18
CA ARG A 65 6.03 -14.21 11.05
C ARG A 65 5.40 -15.50 10.55
N PHE A 66 5.81 -16.01 9.38
CA PHE A 66 5.30 -17.23 8.76
C PHE A 66 6.43 -18.22 8.49
#